data_AF-A0A1M2W0X7-F1
#
_entry.id   AF-A0A1M2W0X7-F1
#
_cell.length_a   1.000
_cell.length_b   1.000
_cell.length_c   1.000
_cell.angle_alpha   90.00
_cell.angle_beta   90.00
_cell.angle_gamma   90.00
#
_symmetry.space_group_name_H-M   'P 1'
#
loop_
_entity.id
_entity.type
_entity.pdbx_description
1 polymer ?
#
loop_
_entity_poly.entity_id
_entity_poly.type
_entity_poly.pdbx_seq_one_letter_code
_entity_poly.pdbx_strand_id
1 'polypeptide(L)'
;MPAEADTTSQPEIGRRKCEKCNKGQQEGYKLRKCAGCSSVMYCSKECQKESWAEHKTFCKRIKTDGYLQAYRDMKAQQFGYESAVALSQAMTDFTEAHAWALQHATIAHVLLRSGPSMDIALQEPRTEMLRFRFACQTTPDTPRAQRNPSTTFKLLEYGFFPFSYYMDGFSHNNELIGDTLQLCRDSHEKNLKDLKKRRPDYVGVVPVMYTDLTISVQLYFMVPIFRPPRSLTIDNFMKASLHDFTRFCAWTINAGIPLRAVNDRTIPYYGRPGRVVRPKGKGWTWEPLFDDWGDYEEDRVPCGRLPGLAEVGLMLPPGALMHLNRETRPFGYDSTVALNQAMHEYTEAHQWAIHSTILVHILLRSGPSMAVARQEPLEDVLRFRLVCQSTPGTPRSHRNPATTFRVVEHGFCSLAPYNDGPPQNRQLCAEMLTDLKTYHEGILRTNNPHYVGVLPIMYFVQGVSILQFSLFPVFRPPTDFPMGRGMKAVLGALMRYNSYTMGTPFPLRAADKRLPCYAVPGRFSREKGKQWTWQALFDDWDEYNAGRAGCGRLPGIEELQLELPPGALMDFYSMLWGTDTAIIGRYVILKGTSIRQQY
;
A
#
# COMPACT_ATOMS: atom_id res chain seq x y z
N MET A 1 -18.35 -13.54 -5.70
CA MET A 1 -17.90 -14.74 -4.96
C MET A 1 -18.72 -15.91 -5.49
N PRO A 2 -18.11 -17.07 -5.80
CA PRO A 2 -18.88 -18.29 -6.03
C PRO A 2 -19.72 -18.61 -4.78
N ALA A 3 -20.81 -19.32 -5.00
CA ALA A 3 -21.81 -19.64 -3.98
C ALA A 3 -21.21 -20.26 -2.71
N GLU A 4 -21.85 -19.93 -1.58
CA GLU A 4 -21.65 -20.50 -0.25
C GLU A 4 -21.44 -22.02 -0.32
N ALA A 5 -20.23 -22.46 0.02
CA ALA A 5 -19.94 -23.88 0.24
C ALA A 5 -20.12 -24.19 1.73
N ASP A 6 -20.79 -25.31 1.99
CA ASP A 6 -21.11 -25.84 3.32
C ASP A 6 -19.83 -26.07 4.15
N THR A 7 -19.87 -25.71 5.45
CA THR A 7 -18.71 -25.28 6.25
C THR A 7 -18.11 -26.36 7.16
N THR A 8 -18.29 -27.65 6.89
CA THR A 8 -17.90 -28.71 7.84
C THR A 8 -16.84 -29.70 7.37
N SER A 9 -16.31 -29.58 6.13
CA SER A 9 -15.14 -30.35 5.70
C SER A 9 -14.26 -29.53 4.76
N GLN A 10 -12.95 -29.45 5.06
CA GLN A 10 -11.98 -28.77 4.21
C GLN A 10 -12.03 -29.35 2.77
N PRO A 11 -12.21 -28.53 1.72
CA PRO A 11 -12.40 -29.05 0.37
C PRO A 11 -11.09 -29.67 -0.15
N GLU A 12 -11.16 -30.95 -0.55
CA GLU A 12 -10.06 -31.66 -1.23
C GLU A 12 -9.69 -30.95 -2.54
N ILE A 13 -8.39 -30.73 -2.77
CA ILE A 13 -7.85 -30.12 -4.00
C ILE A 13 -7.81 -31.19 -5.10
N GLY A 14 -8.25 -30.84 -6.32
CA GLY A 14 -8.17 -31.74 -7.47
C GLY A 14 -9.22 -32.86 -7.50
N ARG A 15 -10.31 -32.75 -6.70
CA ARG A 15 -11.49 -33.58 -6.93
C ARG A 15 -12.18 -33.12 -8.21
N ARG A 16 -12.42 -34.07 -9.13
CA ARG A 16 -13.22 -33.82 -10.33
C ARG A 16 -14.60 -33.30 -9.91
N LYS A 17 -14.93 -32.09 -10.35
CA LYS A 17 -16.19 -31.40 -10.06
C LYS A 17 -16.92 -31.04 -11.34
N CYS A 18 -18.23 -30.91 -11.24
CA CYS A 18 -19.05 -30.38 -12.32
C CYS A 18 -18.75 -28.90 -12.51
N GLU A 19 -18.42 -28.48 -13.73
CA GLU A 19 -18.13 -27.08 -14.08
C GLU A 19 -19.28 -26.13 -13.71
N LYS A 20 -20.53 -26.59 -13.85
CA LYS A 20 -21.71 -25.75 -13.62
C LYS A 20 -22.10 -25.62 -12.15
N CYS A 21 -22.16 -26.74 -11.44
CA CYS A 21 -22.73 -26.80 -10.09
C CYS A 21 -21.68 -27.01 -8.98
N ASN A 22 -20.40 -27.15 -9.34
CA ASN A 22 -19.26 -27.40 -8.45
C ASN A 22 -19.38 -28.66 -7.57
N LYS A 23 -20.40 -29.50 -7.76
CA LYS A 23 -20.52 -30.78 -7.04
C LYS A 23 -19.43 -31.74 -7.50
N GLY A 24 -18.72 -32.32 -6.54
CA GLY A 24 -17.73 -33.37 -6.78
C GLY A 24 -18.37 -34.67 -7.27
N GLN A 25 -17.56 -35.56 -7.83
CA GLN A 25 -17.99 -36.92 -8.18
C GLN A 25 -18.50 -37.66 -6.92
N GLN A 26 -19.76 -38.09 -6.93
CA GLN A 26 -20.40 -38.84 -5.85
C GLN A 26 -20.37 -40.35 -6.14
N GLU A 27 -20.42 -41.17 -5.09
CA GLU A 27 -20.53 -42.62 -5.23
C GLU A 27 -21.80 -42.97 -6.02
N GLY A 28 -21.66 -43.74 -7.12
CA GLY A 28 -22.75 -44.07 -8.04
C GLY A 28 -22.92 -43.16 -9.27
N TYR A 29 -22.33 -41.96 -9.32
CA TYR A 29 -22.44 -41.04 -10.46
C TYR A 29 -21.08 -40.57 -10.99
N LYS A 30 -20.73 -40.99 -12.21
CA LYS A 30 -19.52 -40.53 -12.92
C LYS A 30 -19.77 -39.23 -13.67
N LEU A 31 -18.91 -38.24 -13.45
CA LEU A 31 -18.91 -37.02 -14.26
C LEU A 31 -18.53 -37.34 -15.72
N ARG A 32 -19.20 -36.67 -16.66
CA ARG A 32 -19.00 -36.85 -18.10
C ARG A 32 -18.14 -35.72 -18.64
N LYS A 33 -17.12 -36.05 -19.44
CA LYS A 33 -16.29 -35.06 -20.13
C LYS A 33 -17.09 -34.37 -21.24
N CYS A 34 -16.80 -33.10 -21.48
CA CYS A 34 -17.30 -32.42 -22.68
C CYS A 34 -16.79 -33.13 -23.95
N ALA A 35 -17.68 -33.56 -24.83
CA ALA A 35 -17.31 -34.29 -26.06
C ALA A 35 -16.49 -33.44 -27.06
N GLY A 36 -16.50 -32.11 -26.92
CA GLY A 36 -15.72 -31.22 -27.78
C GLY A 36 -14.28 -31.04 -27.32
N CYS A 37 -14.09 -30.50 -26.11
CA CYS A 37 -12.76 -30.12 -25.61
C CYS A 37 -12.14 -31.11 -24.63
N SER A 38 -12.92 -32.08 -24.12
CA SER A 38 -12.53 -33.03 -23.05
C SER A 38 -11.94 -32.42 -21.76
N SER A 39 -11.95 -31.08 -21.64
CA SER A 39 -11.22 -30.32 -20.61
C SER A 39 -12.06 -30.00 -19.38
N VAL A 40 -13.39 -29.98 -19.52
CA VAL A 40 -14.33 -29.77 -18.41
C VAL A 40 -15.26 -30.97 -18.26
N MET A 41 -15.86 -31.09 -17.08
CA MET A 41 -16.71 -32.22 -16.70
C MET A 41 -18.07 -31.74 -16.19
N TYR A 42 -19.12 -32.51 -16.48
CA TYR A 42 -20.49 -32.21 -16.07
C TYR A 42 -21.15 -33.42 -15.42
N CYS A 43 -21.96 -33.18 -14.39
CA CYS A 43 -22.77 -34.23 -13.77
C CYS A 43 -23.97 -34.64 -14.62
N SER A 44 -24.45 -33.76 -15.50
CA SER A 44 -25.59 -34.01 -16.37
C SER A 44 -25.55 -33.19 -17.66
N LYS A 45 -26.42 -33.54 -18.63
CA LYS A 45 -26.54 -32.78 -19.89
C LYS A 45 -27.12 -31.37 -19.65
N GLU A 46 -27.94 -31.22 -18.62
CA GLU A 46 -28.56 -29.97 -18.20
C GLU A 46 -27.48 -29.00 -17.70
N CYS A 47 -26.59 -29.47 -16.81
CA CYS A 47 -25.43 -28.70 -16.37
C CYS A 47 -24.52 -28.27 -17.53
N GLN A 48 -24.33 -29.14 -18.53
CA GLN A 48 -23.58 -28.77 -19.74
C GLN A 48 -24.29 -27.67 -20.55
N LYS A 49 -25.62 -27.78 -20.75
CA LYS A 49 -26.41 -26.78 -21.48
C LYS A 49 -26.40 -25.43 -20.78
N GLU A 50 -26.56 -25.40 -19.46
CA GLU A 50 -26.55 -24.16 -18.68
C GLU A 50 -25.20 -23.47 -18.67
N SER A 51 -24.11 -24.24 -18.73
CA SER A 51 -22.74 -23.70 -18.81
C SER A 51 -22.31 -23.35 -20.24
N TRP A 52 -23.09 -23.73 -21.26
CA TRP A 52 -22.66 -23.69 -22.65
C TRP A 52 -22.37 -22.27 -23.15
N ALA A 53 -23.13 -21.26 -22.73
CA ALA A 53 -22.89 -19.87 -23.14
C ALA A 53 -21.46 -19.40 -22.80
N GLU A 54 -20.99 -19.73 -21.59
CA GLU A 54 -19.64 -19.38 -21.13
C GLU A 54 -18.58 -20.35 -21.69
N HIS A 55 -18.91 -21.64 -21.77
CA HIS A 55 -17.97 -22.68 -22.18
C HIS A 55 -17.74 -22.74 -23.69
N LYS A 56 -18.72 -22.38 -24.54
CA LYS A 56 -18.69 -22.58 -26.00
C LYS A 56 -17.45 -21.97 -26.63
N THR A 57 -17.09 -20.76 -26.23
CA THR A 57 -15.93 -20.02 -26.74
C THR A 57 -14.63 -20.75 -26.42
N PHE A 58 -14.45 -21.16 -25.16
CA PHE A 58 -13.31 -21.98 -24.75
C PHE A 58 -13.30 -23.35 -25.44
N CYS A 59 -14.47 -23.99 -25.55
CA CYS A 59 -14.61 -25.29 -26.22
C CYS A 59 -14.20 -25.22 -27.68
N LYS A 60 -14.57 -24.15 -28.40
CA LYS A 60 -14.14 -23.91 -29.79
C LYS A 60 -12.63 -23.71 -29.89
N ARG A 61 -12.01 -22.95 -28.97
CA ARG A 61 -10.56 -22.71 -28.92
C ARG A 61 -9.74 -24.00 -28.73
N ILE A 62 -10.25 -24.92 -27.92
CA ILE A 62 -9.60 -26.22 -27.67
C ILE A 62 -9.96 -27.26 -28.73
N LYS A 63 -11.04 -27.05 -29.49
CA LYS A 63 -11.39 -27.88 -30.64
C LYS A 63 -10.46 -27.56 -31.80
N THR A 64 -9.19 -27.93 -31.63
CA THR A 64 -8.09 -27.70 -32.56
C THR A 64 -8.07 -28.75 -33.67
N ASP A 65 -7.49 -28.38 -34.82
CA ASP A 65 -7.02 -29.31 -35.84
C ASP A 65 -6.20 -30.45 -35.18
N GLY A 66 -6.37 -31.68 -35.68
CA GLY A 66 -5.73 -32.88 -35.11
C GLY A 66 -4.21 -32.74 -35.01
N TYR A 67 -3.60 -31.99 -35.93
CA TYR A 67 -2.17 -31.67 -35.90
C TYR A 67 -1.75 -30.86 -34.66
N LEU A 68 -2.48 -29.79 -34.32
CA LEU A 68 -2.18 -28.95 -33.15
C LEU A 68 -2.41 -29.69 -31.84
N GLN A 69 -3.42 -30.57 -31.80
CA GLN A 69 -3.66 -31.41 -30.63
C GLN A 69 -2.52 -32.41 -30.42
N ALA A 70 -2.07 -33.10 -31.48
CA ALA A 70 -0.92 -34.00 -31.41
C ALA A 70 0.36 -33.27 -30.98
N TYR A 71 0.60 -32.06 -31.48
CA TYR A 71 1.73 -31.23 -31.05
C TYR A 71 1.66 -30.87 -29.56
N ARG A 72 0.48 -30.46 -29.07
CA ARG A 72 0.26 -30.16 -27.64
C ARG A 72 0.45 -31.40 -26.77
N ASP A 73 -0.03 -32.56 -27.20
CA ASP A 73 0.14 -33.82 -26.48
C ASP A 73 1.62 -34.25 -26.44
N MET A 74 2.34 -34.15 -27.56
CA MET A 74 3.79 -34.37 -27.63
C MET A 74 4.55 -33.44 -26.68
N LYS A 75 4.18 -32.16 -26.62
CA LYS A 75 4.80 -31.21 -25.71
C LYS A 75 4.48 -31.52 -24.24
N ALA A 76 3.25 -31.95 -23.92
CA ALA A 76 2.87 -32.34 -22.57
C ALA A 76 3.65 -33.56 -22.05
N GLN A 77 4.01 -34.49 -22.95
CA GLN A 77 4.83 -35.66 -22.63
C GLN A 77 6.24 -35.28 -22.16
N GLN A 78 6.79 -34.15 -22.61
CA GLN A 78 8.09 -33.62 -22.13
C GLN A 78 8.07 -33.27 -20.64
N PHE A 79 6.89 -33.08 -20.05
CA PHE A 79 6.69 -32.81 -18.62
C PHE A 79 6.13 -34.03 -17.86
N GLY A 80 6.09 -35.20 -18.52
CA GLY A 80 5.59 -36.44 -17.95
C GLY A 80 4.06 -36.57 -17.94
N TYR A 81 3.33 -35.76 -18.71
CA TYR A 81 1.87 -35.90 -18.83
C TYR A 81 1.49 -36.68 -20.08
N GLU A 82 0.50 -37.58 -19.95
CA GLU A 82 0.02 -38.42 -21.04
C GLU A 82 -0.65 -37.64 -22.18
N SER A 83 -1.13 -36.43 -21.89
CA SER A 83 -1.79 -35.53 -22.85
C SER A 83 -1.79 -34.08 -22.36
N ALA A 84 -2.04 -33.15 -23.27
CA ALA A 84 -2.26 -31.74 -22.96
C ALA A 84 -3.48 -31.53 -22.05
N VAL A 85 -4.50 -32.39 -22.14
CA VAL A 85 -5.66 -32.38 -21.23
C VAL A 85 -5.23 -32.71 -19.81
N ALA A 86 -4.36 -33.70 -19.62
CA ALA A 86 -3.85 -34.06 -18.29
C ALA A 86 -3.01 -32.93 -17.66
N LEU A 87 -2.19 -32.25 -18.47
CA LEU A 87 -1.42 -31.08 -18.01
C LEU A 87 -2.32 -29.87 -17.73
N SER A 88 -3.36 -29.63 -18.53
CA SER A 88 -4.38 -28.60 -18.27
C SER A 88 -5.14 -28.83 -16.97
N GLN A 89 -5.46 -30.09 -16.65
CA GLN A 89 -6.03 -30.45 -15.35
C GLN A 89 -5.06 -30.13 -14.20
N ALA A 90 -3.76 -30.42 -14.36
CA ALA A 90 -2.77 -30.08 -13.34
C ALA A 90 -2.66 -28.56 -13.14
N MET A 91 -2.77 -27.75 -14.19
CA MET A 91 -2.83 -26.28 -14.10
C MET A 91 -4.09 -25.82 -13.35
N THR A 92 -5.23 -26.49 -13.59
CA THR A 92 -6.47 -26.21 -12.86
C THR A 92 -6.30 -26.52 -11.37
N ASP A 93 -5.74 -27.68 -11.03
CA ASP A 93 -5.49 -28.07 -9.64
C ASP A 93 -4.50 -27.11 -8.95
N PHE A 94 -3.47 -26.65 -9.68
CA PHE A 94 -2.49 -25.68 -9.18
C PHE A 94 -3.10 -24.31 -8.91
N THR A 95 -3.89 -23.80 -9.85
CA THR A 95 -4.57 -22.50 -9.72
C THR A 95 -5.67 -22.53 -8.66
N GLU A 96 -6.30 -23.69 -8.44
CA GLU A 96 -7.20 -23.92 -7.30
C GLU A 96 -6.46 -23.92 -5.96
N ALA A 97 -5.30 -24.60 -5.88
CA ALA A 97 -4.46 -24.58 -4.68
C ALA A 97 -4.05 -23.15 -4.30
N HIS A 98 -3.74 -22.31 -5.29
CA HIS A 98 -3.27 -20.92 -5.12
C HIS A 98 -4.36 -19.85 -5.33
N ALA A 99 -5.64 -20.25 -5.31
CA ALA A 99 -6.75 -19.37 -5.69
C ALA A 99 -6.80 -18.07 -4.87
N TRP A 100 -6.53 -18.14 -3.56
CA TRP A 100 -6.54 -16.96 -2.69
C TRP A 100 -5.48 -15.93 -3.14
N ALA A 101 -4.24 -16.37 -3.34
CA ALA A 101 -3.13 -15.50 -3.72
C ALA A 101 -3.36 -14.89 -5.11
N LEU A 102 -3.80 -15.68 -6.09
CA LEU A 102 -4.10 -15.22 -7.44
C LEU A 102 -5.25 -14.19 -7.47
N GLN A 103 -6.30 -14.44 -6.69
CA GLN A 103 -7.45 -13.53 -6.62
C GLN A 103 -7.08 -12.20 -5.95
N HIS A 104 -6.37 -12.22 -4.81
CA HIS A 104 -6.03 -10.99 -4.11
C HIS A 104 -4.93 -10.21 -4.84
N ALA A 105 -3.97 -10.89 -5.47
CA ALA A 105 -3.02 -10.23 -6.38
C ALA A 105 -3.75 -9.56 -7.56
N THR A 106 -4.79 -10.20 -8.11
CA THR A 106 -5.64 -9.58 -9.15
C THR A 106 -6.28 -8.28 -8.66
N ILE A 107 -6.88 -8.29 -7.47
CA ILE A 107 -7.51 -7.08 -6.89
C ILE A 107 -6.45 -5.99 -6.66
N ALA A 108 -5.29 -6.34 -6.13
CA ALA A 108 -4.19 -5.40 -5.91
C ALA A 108 -3.69 -4.77 -7.22
N HIS A 109 -3.52 -5.56 -8.29
CA HIS A 109 -3.17 -5.03 -9.61
C HIS A 109 -4.23 -4.07 -10.17
N VAL A 110 -5.51 -4.39 -10.01
CA VAL A 110 -6.61 -3.53 -10.47
C VAL A 110 -6.61 -2.20 -9.70
N LEU A 111 -6.40 -2.24 -8.38
CA LEU A 111 -6.27 -1.04 -7.53
C LEU A 111 -5.05 -0.20 -7.92
N LEU A 112 -3.89 -0.84 -8.15
CA LEU A 112 -2.68 -0.17 -8.62
C LEU A 112 -2.87 0.51 -9.98
N ARG A 113 -3.66 -0.11 -10.87
CA ARG A 113 -3.82 0.35 -12.26
C ARG A 113 -4.88 1.44 -12.42
N SER A 114 -5.97 1.41 -11.64
CA SER A 114 -7.13 2.30 -11.83
C SER A 114 -7.59 3.01 -10.56
N GLY A 115 -6.87 2.85 -9.46
CA GLY A 115 -7.24 3.48 -8.19
C GLY A 115 -8.53 2.89 -7.59
N PRO A 116 -9.10 3.56 -6.56
CA PRO A 116 -10.34 3.14 -5.91
C PRO A 116 -11.59 3.12 -6.82
N SER A 117 -11.55 3.76 -7.99
CA SER A 117 -12.69 3.75 -8.91
C SER A 117 -12.89 2.37 -9.54
N MET A 118 -11.80 1.62 -9.72
CA MET A 118 -11.75 0.30 -10.34
C MET A 118 -12.24 0.30 -11.80
N ASP A 119 -12.19 1.45 -12.47
CA ASP A 119 -12.85 1.67 -13.76
C ASP A 119 -12.24 0.87 -14.92
N ILE A 120 -11.03 0.32 -14.77
CA ILE A 120 -10.47 -0.63 -15.74
C ILE A 120 -11.38 -1.86 -15.96
N ALA A 121 -12.22 -2.19 -14.99
CA ALA A 121 -13.21 -3.26 -15.10
C ALA A 121 -14.40 -2.91 -16.03
N LEU A 122 -14.58 -1.63 -16.37
CA LEU A 122 -15.64 -1.09 -17.22
C LEU A 122 -15.13 -0.49 -18.54
N GLN A 123 -13.82 -0.31 -18.68
CA GLN A 123 -13.21 0.33 -19.84
C GLN A 123 -13.60 -0.38 -21.14
N GLU A 124 -14.03 0.38 -22.14
CA GLU A 124 -14.27 -0.08 -23.51
C GLU A 124 -13.76 0.99 -24.51
N PRO A 125 -13.03 0.62 -25.59
CA PRO A 125 -12.57 -0.73 -25.89
C PRO A 125 -11.48 -1.17 -24.90
N ARG A 126 -11.50 -2.44 -24.49
CA ARG A 126 -10.44 -2.99 -23.64
C ARG A 126 -9.18 -3.21 -24.46
N THR A 127 -8.09 -2.62 -24.00
CA THR A 127 -6.78 -2.70 -24.67
C THR A 127 -5.80 -3.62 -23.93
N GLU A 128 -6.11 -4.01 -22.69
CA GLU A 128 -5.23 -4.80 -21.82
C GLU A 128 -5.98 -5.91 -21.07
N MET A 129 -5.25 -6.95 -20.65
CA MET A 129 -5.71 -8.01 -19.74
C MET A 129 -4.70 -8.25 -18.62
N LEU A 130 -5.13 -8.82 -17.49
CA LEU A 130 -4.21 -9.27 -16.45
C LEU A 130 -3.72 -10.69 -16.77
N ARG A 131 -2.40 -10.91 -16.80
CA ARG A 131 -1.82 -12.22 -17.09
C ARG A 131 -0.96 -12.70 -15.93
N PHE A 132 -1.03 -14.00 -15.64
CA PHE A 132 -0.05 -14.73 -14.83
C PHE A 132 0.56 -15.83 -15.70
N ARG A 133 1.89 -15.80 -15.84
CA ARG A 133 2.63 -16.69 -16.72
C ARG A 133 3.39 -17.72 -15.90
N PHE A 134 3.15 -18.98 -16.18
CA PHE A 134 3.68 -20.12 -15.45
C PHE A 134 4.62 -20.97 -16.31
N ALA A 135 5.45 -21.77 -15.66
CA ALA A 135 6.20 -22.87 -16.27
C ALA A 135 6.03 -24.14 -15.44
N CYS A 136 5.74 -25.25 -16.13
CA CYS A 136 5.66 -26.57 -15.50
C CYS A 136 7.03 -26.98 -14.95
N GLN A 137 7.06 -27.48 -13.71
CA GLN A 137 8.29 -27.94 -13.04
C GLN A 137 8.48 -29.46 -13.12
N THR A 138 7.49 -30.22 -13.58
CA THR A 138 7.58 -31.69 -13.60
C THR A 138 8.35 -32.19 -14.81
N THR A 139 9.04 -33.29 -14.65
CA THR A 139 9.76 -34.01 -15.70
C THR A 139 9.09 -35.37 -15.97
N PRO A 140 9.46 -36.08 -17.06
CA PRO A 140 8.98 -37.44 -17.32
C PRO A 140 9.21 -38.40 -16.15
N ASP A 141 10.32 -38.20 -15.42
CA ASP A 141 10.70 -39.04 -14.29
C ASP A 141 9.95 -38.69 -12.99
N THR A 142 9.22 -37.57 -12.94
CA THR A 142 8.49 -37.14 -11.75
C THR A 142 7.30 -38.09 -11.48
N PRO A 143 7.33 -38.89 -10.40
CA PRO A 143 6.27 -39.85 -10.10
C PRO A 143 4.93 -39.15 -9.90
N ARG A 144 3.84 -39.73 -10.41
CA ARG A 144 2.48 -39.16 -10.26
C ARG A 144 2.09 -38.90 -8.79
N ALA A 145 2.62 -39.70 -7.87
CA ALA A 145 2.38 -39.51 -6.43
C ALA A 145 3.03 -38.23 -5.86
N GLN A 146 4.10 -37.74 -6.49
CA GLN A 146 4.88 -36.56 -6.07
C GLN A 146 4.46 -35.27 -6.78
N ARG A 147 3.53 -35.34 -7.75
CA ARG A 147 3.00 -34.15 -8.45
C ARG A 147 2.03 -33.39 -7.56
N ASN A 148 2.59 -32.57 -6.66
CA ASN A 148 1.83 -31.80 -5.70
C ASN A 148 1.18 -30.58 -6.38
N PRO A 149 -0.15 -30.39 -6.25
CA PRO A 149 -0.84 -29.22 -6.81
C PRO A 149 -0.25 -27.88 -6.39
N SER A 150 0.40 -27.75 -5.22
CA SER A 150 0.99 -26.46 -4.83
C SER A 150 2.35 -26.16 -5.46
N THR A 151 3.05 -27.15 -6.03
CA THR A 151 4.43 -26.99 -6.54
C THR A 151 4.58 -27.36 -8.01
N THR A 152 3.49 -27.74 -8.70
CA THR A 152 3.58 -28.24 -10.08
C THR A 152 4.07 -27.18 -11.07
N PHE A 153 3.81 -25.89 -10.79
CA PHE A 153 4.19 -24.78 -11.66
C PHE A 153 4.93 -23.69 -10.91
N LYS A 154 5.82 -22.98 -11.62
CA LYS A 154 6.47 -21.74 -11.17
C LYS A 154 5.81 -20.54 -11.84
N LEU A 155 5.45 -19.52 -11.08
CA LEU A 155 5.07 -18.21 -11.59
C LEU A 155 6.33 -17.45 -12.04
N LEU A 156 6.35 -17.02 -13.31
CA LEU A 156 7.46 -16.33 -13.95
C LEU A 156 7.21 -14.83 -14.11
N GLU A 157 6.02 -14.46 -14.57
CA GLU A 157 5.63 -13.07 -14.83
C GLU A 157 4.18 -12.86 -14.47
N TYR A 158 3.83 -11.66 -14.03
CA TYR A 158 2.46 -11.27 -13.73
C TYR A 158 2.27 -9.77 -13.89
N GLY A 159 1.09 -9.36 -14.36
CA GLY A 159 0.76 -7.94 -14.56
C GLY A 159 -0.16 -7.69 -15.75
N PHE A 160 -0.55 -6.43 -15.92
CA PHE A 160 -1.34 -6.01 -17.07
C PHE A 160 -0.50 -6.08 -18.34
N PHE A 161 -1.12 -6.59 -19.41
CA PHE A 161 -0.47 -6.81 -20.68
C PHE A 161 -1.40 -6.40 -21.82
N PRO A 162 -0.92 -5.69 -22.87
CA PRO A 162 -1.76 -5.29 -23.98
C PRO A 162 -2.23 -6.48 -24.82
N PHE A 163 -3.48 -6.42 -25.30
CA PHE A 163 -4.00 -7.38 -26.28
C PHE A 163 -3.21 -7.35 -27.59
N SER A 164 -2.61 -6.21 -27.95
CA SER A 164 -1.86 -6.03 -29.21
C SER A 164 -0.64 -6.93 -29.33
N TYR A 165 0.07 -7.23 -28.24
CA TYR A 165 1.18 -8.18 -28.25
C TYR A 165 0.73 -9.62 -28.53
N TYR A 166 -0.56 -9.90 -28.42
CA TYR A 166 -1.16 -11.15 -28.86
C TYR A 166 -1.32 -11.20 -30.40
N MET A 167 -1.18 -10.06 -31.10
CA MET A 167 -1.35 -9.95 -32.56
C MET A 167 -0.07 -10.24 -33.36
N ASP A 168 1.11 -10.30 -32.72
CA ASP A 168 2.37 -10.64 -33.41
C ASP A 168 2.42 -12.15 -33.73
N GLY A 169 1.89 -12.51 -34.91
CA GLY A 169 2.29 -13.71 -35.63
C GLY A 169 1.19 -14.63 -36.18
N PHE A 170 -0.09 -14.51 -35.78
CA PHE A 170 -1.14 -15.45 -36.23
C PHE A 170 -2.54 -14.82 -36.35
N SER A 171 -3.20 -15.00 -37.50
CA SER A 171 -4.55 -14.52 -37.82
C SER A 171 -5.65 -15.02 -36.87
N HIS A 172 -5.48 -16.20 -36.26
CA HIS A 172 -6.41 -16.78 -35.29
C HIS A 172 -6.52 -15.96 -34.00
N ASN A 173 -5.55 -15.09 -33.70
CA ASN A 173 -5.53 -14.31 -32.48
C ASN A 173 -6.54 -13.15 -32.48
N ASN A 174 -6.92 -12.62 -33.65
CA ASN A 174 -7.91 -11.54 -33.75
C ASN A 174 -9.32 -12.00 -33.38
N GLU A 175 -9.75 -13.17 -33.86
CA GLU A 175 -11.03 -13.78 -33.47
C GLU A 175 -11.05 -14.12 -31.97
N LEU A 176 -9.94 -14.64 -31.43
CA LEU A 176 -9.80 -14.93 -30.00
C LEU A 176 -9.94 -13.67 -29.12
N ILE A 177 -9.41 -12.53 -29.57
CA ILE A 177 -9.59 -11.25 -28.86
C ILE A 177 -11.07 -10.85 -28.90
N GLY A 178 -11.70 -10.84 -30.07
CA GLY A 178 -13.12 -10.50 -30.22
C GLY A 178 -14.03 -11.34 -29.33
N ASP A 179 -13.79 -12.65 -29.31
CA ASP A 179 -14.47 -13.62 -28.44
C ASP A 179 -14.26 -13.34 -26.94
N THR A 180 -13.03 -12.96 -26.54
CA THR A 180 -12.72 -12.64 -25.13
C THR A 180 -13.42 -11.35 -24.71
N LEU A 181 -13.43 -10.34 -25.56
CA LEU A 181 -14.12 -9.08 -25.34
C LEU A 181 -15.64 -9.29 -25.26
N GLN A 182 -16.19 -10.15 -26.11
CA GLN A 182 -17.61 -10.52 -26.04
C GLN A 182 -17.94 -11.22 -24.74
N LEU A 183 -17.11 -12.19 -24.30
CA LEU A 183 -17.28 -12.86 -23.01
C LEU A 183 -17.23 -11.87 -21.82
N CYS A 184 -16.39 -10.83 -21.89
CA CYS A 184 -16.36 -9.77 -20.89
C CYS A 184 -17.71 -9.04 -20.82
N ARG A 185 -18.26 -8.64 -21.97
CA ARG A 185 -19.57 -7.98 -22.06
C ARG A 185 -20.70 -8.87 -21.52
N ASP A 186 -20.78 -10.10 -21.99
CA ASP A 186 -21.81 -11.06 -21.57
C ASP A 186 -21.73 -11.34 -20.05
N SER A 187 -20.51 -11.52 -19.53
CA SER A 187 -20.28 -11.73 -18.10
C SER A 187 -20.64 -10.50 -17.28
N HIS A 188 -20.34 -9.31 -17.78
CA HIS A 188 -20.72 -8.06 -17.12
C HIS A 188 -22.24 -7.91 -17.06
N GLU A 189 -22.96 -8.11 -18.16
CA GLU A 189 -24.42 -8.03 -18.21
C GLU A 189 -25.09 -9.04 -17.28
N LYS A 190 -24.59 -10.28 -17.25
CA LYS A 190 -25.08 -11.31 -16.33
C LYS A 190 -24.87 -10.89 -14.87
N ASN A 191 -23.66 -10.46 -14.52
CA ASN A 191 -23.34 -10.02 -13.17
C ASN A 191 -24.13 -8.76 -12.76
N LEU A 192 -24.45 -7.87 -13.72
CA LEU A 192 -25.30 -6.72 -13.47
C LEU A 192 -26.73 -7.13 -13.09
N LYS A 193 -27.27 -8.19 -13.71
CA LYS A 193 -28.60 -8.74 -13.39
C LYS A 193 -28.62 -9.50 -12.06
N ASP A 194 -27.61 -10.36 -11.84
CA ASP A 194 -27.63 -11.35 -10.76
C ASP A 194 -26.90 -10.89 -9.49
N LEU A 195 -25.74 -10.22 -9.63
CA LEU A 195 -24.88 -9.85 -8.50
C LEU A 195 -25.14 -8.42 -8.01
N LYS A 196 -25.38 -7.45 -8.90
CA LYS A 196 -25.48 -6.02 -8.52
C LYS A 196 -26.54 -5.75 -7.46
N LYS A 197 -27.65 -6.48 -7.48
CA LYS A 197 -28.73 -6.38 -6.47
C LYS A 197 -28.24 -6.76 -5.07
N ARG A 198 -27.37 -7.77 -4.96
CA ARG A 198 -26.82 -8.27 -3.69
C ARG A 198 -25.52 -7.56 -3.29
N ARG A 199 -24.80 -7.03 -4.28
CA ARG A 199 -23.50 -6.36 -4.15
C ARG A 199 -23.52 -5.03 -4.90
N PRO A 200 -24.09 -3.97 -4.29
CA PRO A 200 -24.17 -2.64 -4.90
C PRO A 200 -22.80 -2.05 -5.25
N ASP A 201 -21.73 -2.55 -4.63
CA ASP A 201 -20.33 -2.24 -4.85
C ASP A 201 -19.74 -2.87 -6.13
N TYR A 202 -20.45 -3.78 -6.82
CA TYR A 202 -20.01 -4.35 -8.10
C TYR A 202 -19.73 -3.26 -9.15
N VAL A 203 -18.62 -3.39 -9.87
CA VAL A 203 -18.17 -2.45 -10.92
C VAL A 203 -18.29 -3.09 -12.28
N GLY A 204 -17.49 -4.12 -12.56
CA GLY A 204 -17.34 -4.70 -13.89
C GLY A 204 -16.61 -6.04 -13.83
N VAL A 205 -16.05 -6.45 -14.96
CA VAL A 205 -15.23 -7.67 -15.05
C VAL A 205 -13.84 -7.34 -15.58
N VAL A 206 -12.83 -8.04 -15.08
CA VAL A 206 -11.47 -8.00 -15.63
C VAL A 206 -11.14 -9.39 -16.18
N PRO A 207 -10.72 -9.50 -17.45
CA PRO A 207 -10.22 -10.75 -17.99
C PRO A 207 -8.85 -11.07 -17.38
N VAL A 208 -8.75 -12.24 -16.76
CA VAL A 208 -7.52 -12.78 -16.20
C VAL A 208 -7.12 -14.04 -16.96
N MET A 209 -5.86 -14.12 -17.35
CA MET A 209 -5.32 -15.22 -18.14
C MET A 209 -4.19 -15.91 -17.36
N TYR A 210 -4.26 -17.23 -17.24
CA TYR A 210 -3.17 -18.07 -16.77
C TYR A 210 -2.58 -18.81 -17.97
N THR A 211 -1.29 -18.59 -18.25
CA THR A 211 -0.63 -19.22 -19.40
C THR A 211 0.54 -20.08 -18.98
N ASP A 212 0.77 -21.15 -19.71
CA ASP A 212 2.02 -21.91 -19.66
C ASP A 212 2.87 -21.62 -20.92
N LEU A 213 4.15 -21.27 -20.71
CA LEU A 213 5.10 -20.98 -21.79
C LEU A 213 5.41 -22.18 -22.69
N THR A 214 5.20 -23.39 -22.18
CA THR A 214 5.78 -24.58 -22.79
C THR A 214 4.85 -25.23 -23.81
N ILE A 215 3.54 -25.17 -23.60
CA ILE A 215 2.55 -25.89 -24.42
C ILE A 215 1.34 -25.07 -24.87
N SER A 216 1.31 -23.76 -24.59
CA SER A 216 0.18 -22.86 -24.90
C SER A 216 -1.16 -23.29 -24.26
N VAL A 217 -1.13 -23.89 -23.05
CA VAL A 217 -2.34 -24.05 -22.23
C VAL A 217 -2.69 -22.69 -21.64
N GLN A 218 -3.96 -22.31 -21.80
CA GLN A 218 -4.47 -21.02 -21.41
C GLN A 218 -5.80 -21.19 -20.67
N LEU A 219 -5.85 -20.76 -19.42
CA LEU A 219 -7.08 -20.66 -18.66
C LEU A 219 -7.50 -19.19 -18.60
N TYR A 220 -8.77 -18.93 -18.93
CA TYR A 220 -9.35 -17.59 -18.97
C TYR A 220 -10.43 -17.48 -17.91
N PHE A 221 -10.37 -16.41 -17.12
CA PHE A 221 -11.34 -16.12 -16.06
C PHE A 221 -11.88 -14.71 -16.23
N MET A 222 -13.19 -14.56 -16.11
CA MET A 222 -13.85 -13.26 -16.04
C MET A 222 -14.05 -12.90 -14.58
N VAL A 223 -13.07 -12.20 -13.99
CA VAL A 223 -13.07 -11.91 -12.56
C VAL A 223 -13.97 -10.72 -12.27
N PRO A 224 -15.05 -10.87 -11.47
CA PRO A 224 -15.90 -9.74 -11.09
C PRO A 224 -15.16 -8.82 -10.12
N ILE A 225 -15.20 -7.52 -10.39
CA ILE A 225 -14.52 -6.48 -9.63
C ILE A 225 -15.53 -5.66 -8.83
N PHE A 226 -15.16 -5.30 -7.61
CA PHE A 226 -16.00 -4.56 -6.64
C PHE A 226 -15.23 -3.33 -6.15
N ARG A 227 -15.94 -2.24 -5.87
CA ARG A 227 -15.33 -1.02 -5.31
C ARG A 227 -14.85 -1.29 -3.88
N PRO A 228 -13.66 -0.80 -3.50
CA PRO A 228 -13.27 -0.73 -2.11
C PRO A 228 -14.17 0.27 -1.33
N PRO A 229 -14.10 0.30 0.01
CA PRO A 229 -14.78 1.31 0.82
C PRO A 229 -14.46 2.73 0.33
N ARG A 230 -15.47 3.62 0.34
CA ARG A 230 -15.35 5.01 -0.17
C ARG A 230 -14.26 5.85 0.51
N SER A 231 -13.80 5.43 1.68
CA SER A 231 -12.73 6.09 2.45
C SER A 231 -11.32 5.65 2.05
N LEU A 232 -11.16 4.66 1.17
CA LEU A 232 -9.85 4.19 0.74
C LEU A 232 -9.19 5.22 -0.18
N THR A 233 -8.09 5.80 0.28
CA THR A 233 -7.18 6.61 -0.54
C THR A 233 -5.95 5.80 -0.91
N ILE A 234 -5.49 5.89 -2.16
CA ILE A 234 -4.29 5.20 -2.66
C ILE A 234 -3.17 6.23 -2.77
N ASP A 235 -2.50 6.46 -1.64
CA ASP A 235 -1.27 7.25 -1.57
C ASP A 235 -0.04 6.42 -1.99
N ASN A 236 1.15 7.03 -1.98
CA ASN A 236 2.38 6.34 -2.40
C ASN A 236 2.70 5.15 -1.49
N PHE A 237 2.40 5.28 -0.20
CA PHE A 237 2.58 4.21 0.77
C PHE A 237 1.65 3.02 0.48
N MET A 238 0.37 3.27 0.18
CA MET A 238 -0.58 2.24 -0.21
C MET A 238 -0.18 1.59 -1.53
N LYS A 239 0.30 2.36 -2.52
CA LYS A 239 0.85 1.80 -3.77
C LYS A 239 2.03 0.86 -3.47
N ALA A 240 3.00 1.29 -2.67
CA ALA A 240 4.13 0.45 -2.25
C ALA A 240 3.65 -0.82 -1.53
N SER A 241 2.71 -0.69 -0.59
CA SER A 241 2.11 -1.81 0.15
C SER A 241 1.37 -2.79 -0.76
N LEU A 242 0.69 -2.32 -1.81
CA LEU A 242 0.03 -3.17 -2.80
C LEU A 242 1.05 -3.88 -3.70
N HIS A 243 2.15 -3.22 -4.08
CA HIS A 243 3.26 -3.86 -4.80
C HIS A 243 3.94 -4.94 -3.95
N ASP A 244 4.13 -4.71 -2.65
CA ASP A 244 4.60 -5.72 -1.71
C ASP A 244 3.65 -6.90 -1.61
N PHE A 245 2.36 -6.60 -1.51
CA PHE A 245 1.34 -7.62 -1.42
C PHE A 245 1.34 -8.52 -2.66
N THR A 246 1.50 -7.98 -3.87
CA THR A 246 1.59 -8.79 -5.10
C THR A 246 2.90 -9.60 -5.15
N ARG A 247 4.04 -9.04 -4.73
CA ARG A 247 5.30 -9.77 -4.60
C ARG A 247 5.21 -10.90 -3.58
N PHE A 248 4.59 -10.65 -2.44
CA PHE A 248 4.32 -11.66 -1.41
C PHE A 248 3.44 -12.79 -1.96
N CYS A 249 2.34 -12.47 -2.64
CA CYS A 249 1.50 -13.47 -3.30
C CYS A 249 2.31 -14.31 -4.29
N ALA A 250 3.11 -13.67 -5.14
CA ALA A 250 3.97 -14.37 -6.10
C ALA A 250 5.00 -15.29 -5.42
N TRP A 251 5.59 -14.85 -4.31
CA TRP A 251 6.49 -15.67 -3.52
C TRP A 251 5.77 -16.87 -2.91
N THR A 252 4.60 -16.69 -2.28
CA THR A 252 3.84 -17.82 -1.70
C THR A 252 3.49 -18.88 -2.73
N ILE A 253 3.15 -18.45 -3.96
CA ILE A 253 2.91 -19.33 -5.10
C ILE A 253 4.16 -20.15 -5.43
N ASN A 254 5.30 -19.47 -5.60
CA ASN A 254 6.57 -20.10 -5.97
C ASN A 254 7.19 -20.96 -4.87
N ALA A 255 6.93 -20.64 -3.61
CA ALA A 255 7.36 -21.43 -2.45
C ALA A 255 6.47 -22.66 -2.22
N GLY A 256 5.36 -22.80 -2.95
CA GLY A 256 4.40 -23.89 -2.73
C GLY A 256 3.62 -23.78 -1.43
N ILE A 257 3.43 -22.56 -0.93
CA ILE A 257 2.75 -22.22 0.33
C ILE A 257 1.39 -21.58 0.00
N PRO A 258 0.36 -22.35 -0.36
CA PRO A 258 -0.95 -21.79 -0.66
C PRO A 258 -1.59 -21.14 0.56
N LEU A 259 -2.24 -20.00 0.31
CA LEU A 259 -2.99 -19.24 1.30
C LEU A 259 -4.47 -19.64 1.27
N ARG A 260 -5.12 -19.72 2.43
CA ARG A 260 -6.59 -19.90 2.55
C ARG A 260 -7.20 -18.95 3.57
N ALA A 261 -8.46 -18.58 3.37
CA ALA A 261 -9.19 -17.74 4.33
C ALA A 261 -9.50 -18.50 5.63
N VAL A 262 -9.40 -17.82 6.76
CA VAL A 262 -9.89 -18.30 8.06
C VAL A 262 -11.27 -17.68 8.28
N ASN A 263 -12.32 -18.48 8.13
CA ASN A 263 -13.74 -18.11 8.19
C ASN A 263 -14.26 -17.20 7.06
N ASP A 264 -15.08 -17.78 6.18
CA ASP A 264 -15.81 -17.08 5.10
C ASP A 264 -16.85 -16.06 5.61
N ARG A 265 -17.02 -15.90 6.93
CA ARG A 265 -18.11 -15.11 7.55
C ARG A 265 -17.66 -13.82 8.25
N THR A 266 -16.35 -13.54 8.40
CA THR A 266 -15.87 -12.37 9.15
C THR A 266 -14.78 -11.61 8.39
N ILE A 267 -15.08 -10.37 8.01
CA ILE A 267 -14.11 -9.40 7.47
C ILE A 267 -13.26 -8.84 8.63
N PRO A 268 -11.93 -8.69 8.48
CA PRO A 268 -11.13 -8.85 7.27
C PRO A 268 -10.60 -10.27 7.05
N TYR A 269 -10.68 -10.75 5.81
CA TYR A 269 -10.13 -12.04 5.37
C TYR A 269 -8.60 -11.93 5.24
N TYR A 270 -7.85 -12.53 6.16
CA TYR A 270 -6.40 -12.69 5.99
C TYR A 270 -6.08 -14.10 5.48
N GLY A 271 -5.06 -14.18 4.60
CA GLY A 271 -4.62 -15.44 4.00
C GLY A 271 -3.75 -16.22 4.97
N ARG A 272 -4.27 -17.32 5.50
CA ARG A 272 -3.54 -18.25 6.35
C ARG A 272 -2.63 -19.14 5.50
N PRO A 273 -1.33 -19.26 5.83
CA PRO A 273 -0.41 -20.08 5.06
C PRO A 273 -0.57 -21.56 5.40
N GLY A 274 -0.40 -22.40 4.40
CA GLY A 274 -0.49 -23.84 4.54
C GLY A 274 0.36 -24.60 3.53
N ARG A 275 0.29 -25.92 3.63
CA ARG A 275 0.90 -26.88 2.71
C ARG A 275 -0.16 -27.81 2.16
N VAL A 276 0.07 -28.33 0.96
CA VAL A 276 -0.79 -29.36 0.37
C VAL A 276 -0.13 -30.71 0.62
N VAL A 277 -0.84 -31.60 1.31
CA VAL A 277 -0.39 -32.95 1.66
C VAL A 277 -1.32 -33.98 1.05
N ARG A 278 -0.83 -35.22 0.94
CA ARG A 278 -1.65 -36.34 0.45
C ARG A 278 -1.66 -37.46 1.49
N PRO A 279 -2.67 -37.52 2.37
CA PRO A 279 -2.81 -38.61 3.32
C PRO A 279 -2.98 -39.95 2.58
N LYS A 280 -2.47 -41.03 3.17
CA LYS A 280 -2.51 -42.37 2.57
C LYS A 280 -3.96 -42.77 2.28
N GLY A 281 -4.26 -43.11 1.02
CA GLY A 281 -5.61 -43.48 0.57
C GLY A 281 -6.59 -42.32 0.34
N LYS A 282 -6.18 -41.06 0.48
CA LYS A 282 -7.01 -39.86 0.23
C LYS A 282 -6.47 -38.98 -0.91
N GLY A 283 -7.28 -38.01 -1.32
CA GLY A 283 -6.89 -36.93 -2.23
C GLY A 283 -5.93 -35.92 -1.61
N TRP A 284 -5.56 -34.88 -2.35
CA TRP A 284 -4.75 -33.78 -1.83
C TRP A 284 -5.57 -32.91 -0.88
N THR A 285 -5.04 -32.64 0.30
CA THR A 285 -5.67 -31.81 1.33
C THR A 285 -4.75 -30.67 1.72
N TRP A 286 -5.33 -29.52 2.04
CA TRP A 286 -4.58 -28.37 2.54
C TRP A 286 -4.52 -28.44 4.07
N GLU A 287 -3.34 -28.27 4.63
CA GLU A 287 -3.12 -28.18 6.08
C GLU A 287 -2.43 -26.85 6.41
N PRO A 288 -2.82 -26.16 7.48
CA PRO A 288 -2.18 -24.91 7.86
C PRO A 288 -0.76 -25.12 8.41
N LEU A 289 0.12 -24.14 8.18
CA LEU A 289 1.44 -24.08 8.81
C LEU A 289 1.36 -23.43 10.20
N PHE A 290 0.58 -22.36 10.33
CA PHE A 290 0.26 -21.66 11.58
C PHE A 290 -1.05 -20.87 11.42
N ASP A 291 -1.59 -20.33 12.52
CA ASP A 291 -2.87 -19.61 12.56
C ASP A 291 -2.73 -18.09 12.38
N ASP A 292 -1.77 -17.46 13.07
CA ASP A 292 -1.66 -16.00 13.18
C ASP A 292 -0.29 -15.51 12.67
N TRP A 293 -0.31 -14.46 11.83
CA TRP A 293 0.92 -13.85 11.30
C TRP A 293 1.72 -13.06 12.35
N GLY A 294 1.07 -12.60 13.44
CA GLY A 294 1.75 -11.99 14.58
C GLY A 294 2.57 -13.02 15.36
N ASP A 295 2.07 -14.24 15.54
CA ASP A 295 2.89 -15.32 16.12
C ASP A 295 4.07 -15.68 15.22
N TYR A 296 3.90 -15.59 13.90
CA TYR A 296 5.01 -15.75 12.95
C TYR A 296 6.06 -14.66 13.12
N GLU A 297 5.63 -13.41 13.30
CA GLU A 297 6.51 -12.26 13.48
C GLU A 297 7.31 -12.33 14.78
N GLU A 298 6.70 -12.84 15.86
CA GLU A 298 7.32 -13.06 17.17
C GLU A 298 8.08 -14.39 17.29
N ASP A 299 8.24 -15.12 16.18
CA ASP A 299 8.94 -16.43 16.13
C ASP A 299 8.33 -17.49 17.06
N ARG A 300 7.02 -17.42 17.29
CA ARG A 300 6.24 -18.35 18.12
C ARG A 300 5.58 -19.48 17.32
N VAL A 301 5.82 -19.54 16.01
CA VAL A 301 5.18 -20.53 15.14
C VAL A 301 5.90 -21.89 15.16
N PRO A 302 5.16 -23.02 15.12
CA PRO A 302 5.77 -24.35 15.15
C PRO A 302 6.66 -24.67 13.94
N CYS A 303 6.45 -24.01 12.80
CA CYS A 303 7.20 -24.27 11.58
C CYS A 303 8.53 -23.49 11.47
N GLY A 304 8.83 -22.61 12.43
CA GLY A 304 9.90 -21.63 12.30
C GLY A 304 9.68 -20.62 11.16
N ARG A 305 10.73 -19.85 10.83
CA ARG A 305 10.69 -18.86 9.75
C ARG A 305 10.56 -19.52 8.38
N LEU A 306 9.74 -18.94 7.51
CA LEU A 306 9.52 -19.46 6.17
C LEU A 306 10.76 -19.16 5.28
N PRO A 307 11.42 -20.19 4.71
CA PRO A 307 12.65 -20.00 3.94
C PRO A 307 12.45 -19.10 2.71
N GLY A 308 13.38 -18.18 2.48
CA GLY A 308 13.35 -17.27 1.33
C GLY A 308 12.33 -16.13 1.44
N LEU A 309 11.48 -16.06 2.48
CA LEU A 309 10.54 -14.95 2.65
C LEU A 309 11.25 -13.63 2.94
N ALA A 310 12.32 -13.67 3.74
CA ALA A 310 13.14 -12.50 4.02
C ALA A 310 13.81 -11.93 2.75
N GLU A 311 14.13 -12.80 1.79
CA GLU A 311 14.77 -12.44 0.51
C GLU A 311 13.81 -11.75 -0.46
N VAL A 312 12.49 -11.90 -0.28
CA VAL A 312 11.47 -11.17 -1.07
C VAL A 312 11.60 -9.66 -0.87
N GLY A 313 12.07 -9.26 0.31
CA GLY A 313 12.33 -7.88 0.64
C GLY A 313 11.08 -7.00 0.67
N LEU A 314 10.09 -7.39 1.48
CA LEU A 314 8.87 -6.63 1.72
C LEU A 314 9.15 -5.43 2.67
N MET A 315 8.58 -4.26 2.37
CA MET A 315 8.51 -3.05 3.20
C MET A 315 7.71 -3.28 4.49
N LEU A 316 6.61 -4.03 4.39
CA LEU A 316 5.78 -4.40 5.54
C LEU A 316 5.92 -5.89 5.84
N PRO A 317 5.90 -6.30 7.13
CA PRO A 317 5.86 -7.71 7.45
C PRO A 317 4.54 -8.33 6.93
N PRO A 318 4.51 -9.64 6.63
CA PRO A 318 3.33 -10.29 6.07
C PRO A 318 2.06 -10.06 6.89
N GLY A 319 2.14 -10.01 8.22
CA GLY A 319 1.00 -9.70 9.09
C GLY A 319 0.46 -8.30 8.86
N ALA A 320 1.31 -7.29 8.65
CA ALA A 320 0.86 -5.93 8.32
C ALA A 320 0.29 -5.84 6.90
N LEU A 321 0.77 -6.63 5.93
CA LEU A 321 0.15 -6.74 4.60
C LEU A 321 -1.25 -7.39 4.66
N MET A 322 -1.40 -8.38 5.54
CA MET A 322 -2.67 -9.08 5.82
C MET A 322 -3.60 -8.28 6.72
N HIS A 323 -3.04 -7.34 7.48
CA HIS A 323 -3.71 -6.50 8.45
C HIS A 323 -3.19 -5.06 8.38
N LEU A 324 -3.43 -4.39 7.24
CA LEU A 324 -3.16 -2.95 7.04
C LEU A 324 -3.79 -2.02 8.11
N ASN A 325 -4.54 -2.59 9.06
CA ASN A 325 -5.28 -1.91 10.11
C ASN A 325 -4.94 -2.42 11.54
N ARG A 326 -4.11 -3.48 11.74
CA ARG A 326 -3.89 -4.04 13.11
C ARG A 326 -3.10 -3.09 13.99
N GLU A 327 -2.03 -2.50 13.46
CA GLU A 327 -1.20 -1.53 14.18
C GLU A 327 -1.95 -0.21 14.48
N THR A 328 -2.95 0.14 13.67
CA THR A 328 -3.70 1.40 13.82
C THR A 328 -4.97 1.28 14.68
N ARG A 329 -5.45 0.06 14.92
CA ARG A 329 -6.61 -0.23 15.78
C ARG A 329 -6.48 0.34 17.19
N PRO A 330 -5.34 0.19 17.91
CA PRO A 330 -5.16 0.78 19.23
C PRO A 330 -5.37 2.29 19.26
N PHE A 331 -5.19 2.97 18.12
CA PHE A 331 -5.33 4.41 17.97
C PHE A 331 -6.71 4.84 17.43
N GLY A 332 -7.61 3.88 17.19
CA GLY A 332 -8.94 4.12 16.61
C GLY A 332 -8.94 4.46 15.13
N TYR A 333 -7.89 4.11 14.39
CA TYR A 333 -7.84 4.35 12.94
C TYR A 333 -8.13 3.08 12.16
N ASP A 334 -9.01 3.22 11.17
CA ASP A 334 -9.46 2.12 10.33
C ASP A 334 -8.41 1.66 9.31
N SER A 335 -7.28 2.37 9.18
CA SER A 335 -6.12 2.00 8.35
C SER A 335 -4.88 2.86 8.64
N THR A 336 -3.71 2.37 8.22
CA THR A 336 -2.45 3.15 8.19
C THR A 336 -2.59 4.43 7.39
N VAL A 337 -3.37 4.42 6.32
CA VAL A 337 -3.61 5.61 5.48
C VAL A 337 -4.40 6.68 6.23
N ALA A 338 -5.43 6.29 7.00
CA ALA A 338 -6.19 7.24 7.80
C ALA A 338 -5.33 7.86 8.92
N LEU A 339 -4.39 7.10 9.48
CA LEU A 339 -3.43 7.59 10.47
C LEU A 339 -2.39 8.53 9.82
N ASN A 340 -1.88 8.20 8.63
CA ASN A 340 -0.99 9.06 7.86
C ASN A 340 -1.64 10.40 7.49
N GLN A 341 -2.91 10.38 7.04
CA GLN A 341 -3.64 11.62 6.76
C GLN A 341 -3.76 12.50 8.02
N ALA A 342 -4.03 11.90 9.17
CA ALA A 342 -4.08 12.64 10.42
C ALA A 342 -2.69 13.19 10.82
N MET A 343 -1.61 12.45 10.55
CA MET A 343 -0.25 12.92 10.78
C MET A 343 0.06 14.13 9.89
N HIS A 344 -0.36 14.10 8.63
CA HIS A 344 -0.23 15.24 7.73
C HIS A 344 -0.99 16.48 8.25
N GLU A 345 -2.27 16.32 8.62
CA GLU A 345 -3.08 17.38 9.22
C GLU A 345 -2.44 17.97 10.48
N TYR A 346 -1.83 17.11 11.32
CA TYR A 346 -1.08 17.53 12.50
C TYR A 346 0.18 18.33 12.15
N THR A 347 0.98 17.86 11.18
CA THR A 347 2.19 18.59 10.75
C THR A 347 1.85 19.94 10.11
N GLU A 348 0.73 20.05 9.38
CA GLU A 348 0.24 21.34 8.88
C GLU A 348 -0.28 22.23 10.02
N ALA A 349 -1.00 21.67 10.99
CA ALA A 349 -1.48 22.41 12.14
C ALA A 349 -0.33 23.09 12.90
N HIS A 350 0.78 22.38 13.07
CA HIS A 350 1.98 22.81 13.80
C HIS A 350 3.14 23.29 12.91
N GLN A 351 2.88 23.57 11.63
CA GLN A 351 3.92 23.88 10.65
C GLN A 351 4.91 24.95 11.12
N TRP A 352 4.42 26.05 11.71
CA TRP A 352 5.29 27.14 12.17
C TRP A 352 6.26 26.67 13.27
N ALA A 353 5.74 25.97 14.29
CA ALA A 353 6.54 25.47 15.41
C ALA A 353 7.54 24.40 14.95
N ILE A 354 7.13 23.52 14.02
CA ILE A 354 8.02 22.52 13.42
C ILE A 354 9.13 23.21 12.63
N HIS A 355 8.80 24.16 11.75
CA HIS A 355 9.77 24.85 10.90
C HIS A 355 10.77 25.69 11.71
N SER A 356 10.30 26.43 12.72
CA SER A 356 11.19 27.19 13.59
C SER A 356 12.07 26.27 14.44
N THR A 357 11.55 25.13 14.90
CA THR A 357 12.35 24.09 15.58
C THR A 357 13.43 23.52 14.66
N ILE A 358 13.11 23.24 13.39
CA ILE A 358 14.08 22.78 12.39
C ILE A 358 15.21 23.80 12.22
N LEU A 359 14.87 25.07 12.00
CA LEU A 359 15.86 26.13 11.83
C LEU A 359 16.72 26.33 13.09
N VAL A 360 16.13 26.24 14.28
CA VAL A 360 16.87 26.29 15.55
C VAL A 360 17.87 25.14 15.66
N HIS A 361 17.50 23.89 15.32
CA HIS A 361 18.44 22.76 15.30
C HIS A 361 19.63 23.02 14.37
N ILE A 362 19.36 23.54 13.17
CA ILE A 362 20.38 23.83 12.16
C ILE A 362 21.33 24.94 12.66
N LEU A 363 20.79 26.01 13.27
CA LEU A 363 21.58 27.09 13.87
C LEU A 363 22.45 26.59 15.03
N LEU A 364 21.89 25.77 15.92
CA LEU A 364 22.64 25.23 17.05
C LEU A 364 23.76 24.29 16.59
N ARG A 365 23.56 23.59 15.46
CA ARG A 365 24.52 22.63 14.91
C ARG A 365 25.63 23.25 14.07
N SER A 366 25.30 24.24 13.24
CA SER A 366 26.23 24.79 12.23
C SER A 366 26.33 26.31 12.21
N GLY A 367 25.70 26.98 13.17
CA GLY A 367 25.67 28.43 13.27
C GLY A 367 24.92 29.11 12.12
N PRO A 368 25.10 30.43 11.95
CA PRO A 368 24.43 31.21 10.89
C PRO A 368 24.84 30.75 9.49
N SER A 369 25.96 30.01 9.35
CA SER A 369 26.35 29.41 8.08
C SER A 369 25.31 28.43 7.54
N MET A 370 24.52 27.81 8.43
CA MET A 370 23.57 26.73 8.15
C MET A 370 24.20 25.54 7.40
N ALA A 371 25.53 25.36 7.49
CA ALA A 371 26.31 24.49 6.62
C ALA A 371 25.94 22.99 6.71
N VAL A 372 25.23 22.55 7.74
CA VAL A 372 24.74 21.16 7.81
C VAL A 372 23.78 20.81 6.66
N ALA A 373 23.08 21.80 6.09
CA ALA A 373 22.13 21.58 5.00
C ALA A 373 22.77 21.28 3.62
N ARG A 374 24.09 21.44 3.50
CA ARG A 374 24.88 21.16 2.29
C ARG A 374 25.90 20.03 2.49
N GLN A 375 25.77 19.28 3.58
CA GLN A 375 26.70 18.20 3.89
C GLN A 375 26.56 17.08 2.85
N GLU A 376 27.68 16.72 2.21
CA GLU A 376 27.78 15.59 1.31
C GLU A 376 28.96 14.69 1.73
N PRO A 377 28.74 13.37 1.94
CA PRO A 377 27.45 12.69 1.92
C PRO A 377 26.53 13.14 3.07
N LEU A 378 25.22 12.97 2.89
CA LEU A 378 24.25 13.21 3.95
C LEU A 378 24.40 12.11 5.02
N GLU A 379 24.97 12.46 6.17
CA GLU A 379 25.21 11.51 7.28
C GLU A 379 24.07 11.49 8.30
N ASP A 380 23.42 12.64 8.51
CA ASP A 380 22.40 12.82 9.55
C ASP A 380 21.10 13.40 8.99
N VAL A 381 19.98 12.97 9.59
CA VAL A 381 18.62 13.47 9.31
C VAL A 381 18.04 14.10 10.56
N LEU A 382 17.23 15.14 10.41
CA LEU A 382 16.49 15.71 11.53
C LEU A 382 15.17 14.95 11.72
N ARG A 383 14.99 14.35 12.90
CA ARG A 383 13.88 13.43 13.20
C ARG A 383 12.89 14.04 14.18
N PHE A 384 11.61 13.73 14.02
CA PHE A 384 10.53 13.95 14.97
C PHE A 384 9.85 12.61 15.31
N ARG A 385 9.82 12.26 16.60
CA ARG A 385 9.05 11.11 17.11
C ARG A 385 7.71 11.59 17.62
N LEU A 386 6.64 11.03 17.05
CA LEU A 386 5.26 11.35 17.39
C LEU A 386 4.63 10.22 18.20
N VAL A 387 3.76 10.57 19.15
CA VAL A 387 2.85 9.63 19.82
C VAL A 387 1.42 10.02 19.46
N CYS A 388 0.65 9.07 18.92
CA CYS A 388 -0.76 9.29 18.66
C CYS A 388 -1.55 9.31 19.98
N GLN A 389 -2.37 10.33 20.17
CA GLN A 389 -3.19 10.51 21.38
C GLN A 389 -4.63 9.98 21.21
N SER A 390 -5.00 9.57 19.99
CA SER A 390 -6.33 9.00 19.74
C SER A 390 -6.42 7.56 20.26
N THR A 391 -7.63 7.17 20.64
CA THR A 391 -7.98 5.82 21.11
C THR A 391 -9.14 5.29 20.26
N PRO A 392 -9.51 3.99 20.37
CA PRO A 392 -10.67 3.45 19.64
C PRO A 392 -11.98 4.16 19.98
N GLY A 393 -12.08 4.73 21.18
CA GLY A 393 -13.23 5.50 21.62
C GLY A 393 -13.28 6.95 21.10
N THR A 394 -12.20 7.47 20.50
CA THR A 394 -12.13 8.87 20.03
C THR A 394 -12.90 9.03 18.72
N PRO A 395 -14.08 9.70 18.70
CA PRO A 395 -14.87 9.85 17.49
C PRO A 395 -14.12 10.70 16.46
N ARG A 396 -14.28 10.42 15.17
CA ARG A 396 -13.60 11.18 14.08
C ARG A 396 -13.86 12.69 14.15
N SER A 397 -15.03 13.11 14.64
CA SER A 397 -15.37 14.52 14.83
C SER A 397 -14.56 15.23 15.92
N HIS A 398 -13.98 14.48 16.85
CA HIS A 398 -13.21 14.99 17.99
C HIS A 398 -11.69 14.89 17.76
N ARG A 399 -11.24 14.36 16.61
CA ARG A 399 -9.81 14.33 16.24
C ARG A 399 -9.40 15.72 15.77
N ASN A 400 -8.95 16.52 16.73
CA ASN A 400 -8.44 17.86 16.49
C ASN A 400 -7.02 17.76 15.90
N PRO A 401 -6.73 18.36 14.74
CA PRO A 401 -5.40 18.37 14.14
C PRO A 401 -4.31 18.86 15.09
N ALA A 402 -4.62 19.75 16.04
CA ALA A 402 -3.66 20.25 17.01
C ALA A 402 -3.21 19.21 18.05
N THR A 403 -4.07 18.26 18.42
CA THR A 403 -3.84 17.36 19.58
C THR A 403 -3.86 15.89 19.21
N THR A 404 -4.01 15.56 17.92
CA THR A 404 -4.08 14.15 17.51
C THR A 404 -2.75 13.42 17.75
N PHE A 405 -1.63 14.14 17.70
CA PHE A 405 -0.32 13.64 18.06
C PHE A 405 0.34 14.60 19.07
N ARG A 406 1.43 14.13 19.66
CA ARG A 406 2.40 14.95 20.38
C ARG A 406 3.81 14.58 19.95
N VAL A 407 4.66 15.57 19.74
CA VAL A 407 6.11 15.38 19.60
C VAL A 407 6.68 15.02 20.98
N VAL A 408 7.29 13.85 21.09
CA VAL A 408 7.96 13.40 22.32
C VAL A 408 9.48 13.50 22.24
N GLU A 409 10.01 13.62 21.03
CA GLU A 409 11.44 13.74 20.78
C GLU A 409 11.67 14.37 19.42
N HIS A 410 12.69 15.22 19.33
CA HIS A 410 13.18 15.73 18.07
C HIS A 410 14.68 15.97 18.13
N GLY A 411 15.39 15.82 17.01
CA GLY A 411 16.82 16.07 16.94
C GLY A 411 17.49 15.35 15.79
N PHE A 412 18.74 15.69 15.55
CA PHE A 412 19.54 14.99 14.55
C PHE A 412 19.82 13.56 15.00
N CYS A 413 19.68 12.63 14.06
CA CYS A 413 20.11 11.26 14.23
C CYS A 413 20.86 10.78 12.99
N SER A 414 21.74 9.81 13.19
CA SER A 414 22.46 9.19 12.08
C SER A 414 21.52 8.50 11.11
N LEU A 415 21.79 8.67 9.82
CA LEU A 415 21.14 7.95 8.73
C LEU A 415 21.76 6.55 8.54
N ALA A 416 22.95 6.28 9.10
CA ALA A 416 23.66 5.01 8.95
C ALA A 416 22.80 3.78 9.30
N PRO A 417 22.03 3.73 10.42
CA PRO A 417 21.19 2.57 10.72
C PRO A 417 20.12 2.27 9.65
N TYR A 418 19.73 3.26 8.86
CA TYR A 418 18.78 3.12 7.75
C TYR A 418 19.49 2.71 6.46
N ASN A 419 20.68 3.27 6.20
CA ASN A 419 21.54 2.91 5.06
C ASN A 419 22.22 1.54 5.19
N ASP A 420 22.45 1.07 6.41
CA ASP A 420 23.07 -0.23 6.72
C ASP A 420 22.01 -1.27 7.10
N GLY A 421 20.76 -0.82 7.30
CA GLY A 421 19.61 -1.63 7.64
C GLY A 421 19.10 -2.50 6.48
N PRO A 422 17.90 -3.09 6.62
CA PRO A 422 17.29 -3.93 5.58
C PRO A 422 17.26 -3.25 4.20
N PRO A 423 17.32 -4.00 3.09
CA PRO A 423 17.34 -3.46 1.72
C PRO A 423 16.30 -2.36 1.43
N GLN A 424 15.15 -2.39 2.10
CA GLN A 424 14.04 -1.44 1.95
C GLN A 424 14.35 -0.09 2.57
N ASN A 425 15.00 -0.05 3.74
CA ASN A 425 15.44 1.20 4.35
C ASN A 425 16.52 1.85 3.46
N ARG A 426 17.40 1.03 2.87
CA ARG A 426 18.40 1.48 1.90
C ARG A 426 17.74 2.03 0.63
N GLN A 427 16.73 1.35 0.11
CA GLN A 427 15.98 1.81 -1.06
C GLN A 427 15.22 3.11 -0.77
N LEU A 428 14.52 3.19 0.36
CA LEU A 428 13.80 4.39 0.79
C LEU A 428 14.76 5.58 0.97
N CYS A 429 15.94 5.35 1.56
CA CYS A 429 16.98 6.36 1.66
C CYS A 429 17.50 6.76 0.27
N ALA A 430 17.70 5.82 -0.66
CA ALA A 430 18.11 6.10 -2.03
C ALA A 430 17.07 6.93 -2.82
N GLU A 431 15.79 6.61 -2.67
CA GLU A 431 14.67 7.37 -3.25
C GLU A 431 14.62 8.78 -2.66
N MET A 432 14.67 8.90 -1.33
CA MET A 432 14.73 10.19 -0.63
C MET A 432 15.93 11.04 -1.10
N LEU A 433 17.12 10.44 -1.25
CA LEU A 433 18.31 11.15 -1.73
C LEU A 433 18.16 11.59 -3.20
N THR A 434 17.44 10.82 -4.03
CA THR A 434 17.12 11.19 -5.41
C THR A 434 16.16 12.37 -5.47
N ASP A 435 15.11 12.35 -4.64
CA ASP A 435 14.15 13.46 -4.52
C ASP A 435 14.81 14.71 -3.96
N LEU A 436 15.70 14.55 -2.97
CA LEU A 436 16.48 15.63 -2.38
C LEU A 436 17.34 16.33 -3.43
N LYS A 437 18.08 15.57 -4.25
CA LYS A 437 18.89 16.11 -5.34
C LYS A 437 18.04 16.89 -6.34
N THR A 438 16.93 16.29 -6.78
CA THR A 438 16.01 16.91 -7.74
C THR A 438 15.42 18.21 -7.18
N TYR A 439 15.02 18.22 -5.91
CA TYR A 439 14.48 19.39 -5.24
C TYR A 439 15.54 20.48 -5.02
N HIS A 440 16.77 20.10 -4.65
CA HIS A 440 17.91 20.98 -4.51
C HIS A 440 18.23 21.71 -5.82
N GLU A 441 18.36 20.96 -6.93
CA GLU A 441 18.58 21.52 -8.26
C GLU A 441 17.45 22.49 -8.68
N GLY A 442 16.20 22.15 -8.34
CA GLY A 442 15.05 23.02 -8.58
C GLY A 442 15.17 24.37 -7.89
N ILE A 443 15.66 24.40 -6.64
CA ILE A 443 15.84 25.65 -5.89
C ILE A 443 17.07 26.42 -6.36
N LEU A 444 18.16 25.75 -6.73
CA LEU A 444 19.35 26.42 -7.28
C LEU A 444 18.99 27.31 -8.49
N ARG A 445 18.06 26.86 -9.35
CA ARG A 445 17.56 27.64 -10.50
C ARG A 445 16.88 28.95 -10.13
N THR A 446 16.48 29.13 -8.86
CA THR A 446 15.88 30.38 -8.38
C THR A 446 16.91 31.48 -8.10
N ASN A 447 18.22 31.14 -8.12
CA ASN A 447 19.34 32.05 -7.83
C ASN A 447 19.17 32.85 -6.53
N ASN A 448 18.56 32.26 -5.49
CA ASN A 448 18.41 32.91 -4.21
C ASN A 448 19.76 32.94 -3.46
N PRO A 449 20.33 34.13 -3.15
CA PRO A 449 21.66 34.25 -2.55
C PRO A 449 21.72 33.74 -1.10
N HIS A 450 20.57 33.57 -0.44
CA HIS A 450 20.48 33.03 0.91
C HIS A 450 20.34 31.50 0.92
N TYR A 451 20.11 30.85 -0.23
CA TYR A 451 19.92 29.40 -0.25
C TYR A 451 21.20 28.65 0.12
N VAL A 452 21.08 27.66 1.01
CA VAL A 452 22.22 26.85 1.48
C VAL A 452 22.10 25.41 1.01
N GLY A 453 20.93 24.79 1.11
CA GLY A 453 20.73 23.38 0.75
C GLY A 453 19.35 22.88 1.15
N VAL A 454 19.15 21.56 1.12
CA VAL A 454 17.89 20.90 1.51
C VAL A 454 18.20 19.84 2.55
N LEU A 455 17.45 19.85 3.63
CA LEU A 455 17.55 18.86 4.69
C LEU A 455 16.30 17.97 4.67
N PRO A 456 16.43 16.63 4.66
CA PRO A 456 15.29 15.76 4.87
C PRO A 456 14.88 15.78 6.35
N ILE A 457 13.58 15.83 6.59
CA ILE A 457 12.97 15.77 7.92
C ILE A 457 12.17 14.48 8.01
N MET A 458 12.45 13.69 9.05
CA MET A 458 11.89 12.36 9.23
C MET A 458 10.85 12.36 10.35
N TYR A 459 9.65 11.88 10.07
CA TYR A 459 8.57 11.70 11.03
C TYR A 459 8.25 10.22 11.19
N PHE A 460 8.03 9.77 12.41
CA PHE A 460 7.51 8.43 12.66
C PHE A 460 6.59 8.43 13.88
N VAL A 461 5.64 7.50 13.88
CA VAL A 461 4.66 7.34 14.96
C VAL A 461 5.07 6.16 15.82
N GLN A 462 5.20 6.37 17.13
CA GLN A 462 5.52 5.32 18.06
C GLN A 462 4.45 4.22 18.06
N GLY A 463 4.88 2.96 17.91
CA GLY A 463 4.00 1.80 17.92
C GLY A 463 3.32 1.50 16.58
N VAL A 464 3.67 2.21 15.51
CA VAL A 464 3.20 1.95 14.15
C VAL A 464 4.37 2.01 13.17
N SER A 465 4.37 1.14 12.18
CA SER A 465 5.36 1.09 11.10
C SER A 465 5.15 2.21 10.05
N ILE A 466 4.97 3.45 10.51
CA ILE A 466 4.84 4.66 9.68
C ILE A 466 6.15 5.44 9.72
N LEU A 467 6.73 5.66 8.54
CA LEU A 467 7.89 6.53 8.32
C LEU A 467 7.59 7.49 7.17
N GLN A 468 7.68 8.80 7.44
CA GLN A 468 7.47 9.85 6.44
C GLN A 468 8.68 10.77 6.36
N PHE A 469 9.07 11.15 5.14
CA PHE A 469 10.05 12.20 4.90
C PHE A 469 9.38 13.46 4.35
N SER A 470 9.89 14.62 4.73
CA SER A 470 9.62 15.90 4.06
C SER A 470 10.94 16.61 3.75
N LEU A 471 11.06 17.21 2.57
CA LEU A 471 12.24 17.97 2.19
C LEU A 471 12.10 19.42 2.65
N PHE A 472 13.04 19.89 3.46
CA PHE A 472 13.03 21.23 4.03
C PHE A 472 14.14 22.08 3.40
N PRO A 473 13.80 23.12 2.62
CA PRO A 473 14.81 24.01 2.05
C PRO A 473 15.36 24.94 3.13
N VAL A 474 16.69 25.02 3.18
CA VAL A 474 17.41 25.79 4.20
C VAL A 474 18.04 27.01 3.57
N PHE A 475 17.85 28.13 4.24
CA PHE A 475 18.37 29.42 3.84
C PHE A 475 19.07 30.10 5.01
N ARG A 476 20.13 30.83 4.70
CA ARG A 476 20.91 31.63 5.65
C ARG A 476 20.08 32.84 6.11
N PRO A 477 20.10 33.16 7.42
CA PRO A 477 19.55 34.42 7.94
C PRO A 477 20.16 35.63 7.20
N PRO A 478 19.38 36.64 6.81
CA PRO A 478 19.90 37.83 6.13
C PRO A 478 20.83 38.66 7.05
N THR A 479 20.66 38.54 8.36
CA THR A 479 21.44 39.26 9.35
C THR A 479 22.53 38.38 9.93
N ASP A 480 23.77 38.89 9.99
CA ASP A 480 24.85 38.23 10.72
C ASP A 480 24.68 38.42 12.24
N PHE A 481 24.90 37.35 13.00
CA PHE A 481 24.84 37.39 14.47
C PHE A 481 25.78 36.38 15.12
N PRO A 482 26.34 36.70 16.31
CA PRO A 482 27.23 35.79 17.01
C PRO A 482 26.47 34.67 17.72
N MET A 483 26.93 33.42 17.56
CA MET A 483 26.40 32.24 18.27
C MET A 483 27.02 32.05 19.68
N GLY A 484 26.92 33.09 20.51
CA GLY A 484 27.37 33.07 21.90
C GLY A 484 26.44 32.27 22.84
N ARG A 485 26.78 32.22 24.14
CA ARG A 485 25.97 31.50 25.16
C ARG A 485 24.53 32.01 25.24
N GLY A 486 24.33 33.33 25.27
CA GLY A 486 22.98 33.92 25.35
C GLY A 486 22.12 33.58 24.13
N MET A 487 22.67 33.70 22.91
CA MET A 487 22.00 33.30 21.67
C MET A 487 21.53 31.83 21.71
N LYS A 488 22.40 30.91 22.14
CA LYS A 488 22.05 29.49 22.27
C LYS A 488 20.96 29.25 23.32
N ALA A 489 20.98 30.01 24.43
CA ALA A 489 19.97 29.91 25.48
C ALA A 489 18.58 30.36 24.98
N VAL A 490 18.51 31.48 24.27
CA VAL A 490 17.27 32.00 23.66
C VAL A 490 16.71 31.05 22.61
N LEU A 491 17.55 30.53 21.70
CA LEU A 491 17.13 29.52 20.73
C LEU A 491 16.65 28.24 21.41
N GLY A 492 17.33 27.81 22.48
CA GLY A 492 16.92 26.68 23.30
C GLY A 492 15.56 26.91 23.99
N ALA A 493 15.30 28.12 24.48
CA ALA A 493 14.01 28.50 25.08
C ALA A 493 12.88 28.48 24.05
N LEU A 494 13.11 29.02 22.84
CA LEU A 494 12.16 28.95 21.73
C LEU A 494 11.83 27.50 21.35
N MET A 495 12.85 26.64 21.24
CA MET A 495 12.64 25.23 20.93
C MET A 495 11.83 24.50 22.01
N ARG A 496 12.10 24.76 23.30
CA ARG A 496 11.29 24.20 24.40
C ARG A 496 9.84 24.67 24.31
N TYR A 497 9.61 25.96 24.02
CA TYR A 497 8.27 26.51 23.86
C TYR A 497 7.54 25.88 22.66
N ASN A 498 8.19 25.77 21.50
CA ASN A 498 7.64 25.10 20.32
C ASN A 498 7.22 23.66 20.65
N SER A 499 8.12 22.88 21.25
CA SER A 499 7.86 21.47 21.57
C SER A 499 6.76 21.28 22.58
N TYR A 500 6.64 22.20 23.54
CA TYR A 500 5.50 22.25 24.42
C TYR A 500 4.20 22.48 23.63
N THR A 501 4.14 23.53 22.80
CA THR A 501 2.92 23.86 22.04
C THR A 501 2.48 22.76 21.07
N MET A 502 3.43 21.99 20.50
CA MET A 502 3.20 20.81 19.66
C MET A 502 2.46 19.66 20.39
N GLY A 503 2.21 19.76 21.69
CA GLY A 503 1.39 18.82 22.46
C GLY A 503 0.08 19.41 22.99
N THR A 504 -0.28 20.64 22.62
CA THR A 504 -1.42 21.38 23.21
C THR A 504 -2.46 21.75 22.16
N PRO A 505 -3.69 22.13 22.56
CA PRO A 505 -4.70 22.62 21.62
C PRO A 505 -4.43 24.04 21.08
N PHE A 506 -3.21 24.56 21.28
CA PHE A 506 -2.80 25.93 20.98
C PHE A 506 -1.63 26.03 19.97
N PRO A 507 -1.77 25.50 18.74
CA PRO A 507 -0.72 25.59 17.75
C PRO A 507 -0.37 27.04 17.42
N LEU A 508 0.93 27.30 17.30
CA LEU A 508 1.49 28.59 16.90
C LEU A 508 1.35 28.78 15.39
N ARG A 509 0.83 29.94 14.97
CA ARG A 509 0.85 30.37 13.56
C ARG A 509 1.02 31.89 13.47
N ALA A 510 1.50 32.35 12.32
CA ALA A 510 1.55 33.78 12.03
C ALA A 510 0.13 34.31 11.78
N ALA A 511 -0.33 35.24 12.62
CA ALA A 511 -1.63 35.91 12.45
C ALA A 511 -1.58 36.92 11.30
N ASP A 512 -0.50 37.73 11.22
CA ASP A 512 -0.24 38.61 10.08
C ASP A 512 0.68 37.93 9.06
N LYS A 513 0.17 37.74 7.84
CA LYS A 513 0.96 37.18 6.71
C LYS A 513 2.14 38.07 6.31
N ARG A 514 2.15 39.35 6.72
CA ARG A 514 3.27 40.28 6.52
C ARG A 514 4.41 40.04 7.51
N LEU A 515 4.12 39.39 8.64
CA LEU A 515 5.08 39.00 9.69
C LEU A 515 5.14 37.47 9.86
N PRO A 516 5.55 36.72 8.83
CA PRO A 516 5.54 35.25 8.83
C PRO A 516 6.44 34.60 9.90
N CYS A 517 7.41 35.34 10.43
CA CYS A 517 8.30 34.89 11.51
C CYS A 517 7.80 35.25 12.90
N TYR A 518 6.63 35.89 13.02
CA TYR A 518 6.02 36.23 14.30
C TYR A 518 4.76 35.40 14.51
N ALA A 519 4.74 34.52 15.51
CA ALA A 519 3.61 33.63 15.74
C ALA A 519 2.88 33.89 17.05
N VAL A 520 1.57 33.70 16.99
CA VAL A 520 0.66 33.73 18.13
C VAL A 520 -0.03 32.38 18.26
N PRO A 521 -0.43 31.98 19.48
CA PRO A 521 -1.21 30.77 19.69
C PRO A 521 -2.63 30.97 19.17
N GLY A 522 -3.20 29.92 18.59
CA GLY A 522 -4.59 29.89 18.15
C GLY A 522 -5.26 28.57 18.44
N ARG A 523 -6.57 28.47 18.21
CA ARG A 523 -7.33 27.23 18.35
C ARG A 523 -7.92 26.81 17.02
N PHE A 524 -8.02 25.49 16.82
CA PHE A 524 -8.82 24.93 15.75
C PHE A 524 -10.27 24.77 16.20
N SER A 525 -11.19 25.36 15.43
CA SER A 525 -12.63 25.22 15.58
C SER A 525 -13.23 24.58 14.32
N ARG A 526 -14.39 23.93 14.47
CA ARG A 526 -15.07 23.27 13.36
C ARG A 526 -16.58 23.29 13.54
N GLU A 527 -17.28 23.90 12.59
CA GLU A 527 -18.73 23.78 12.50
C GLU A 527 -19.14 22.37 12.00
N LYS A 528 -20.32 21.90 12.40
CA LYS A 528 -20.80 20.56 12.06
C LYS A 528 -20.86 20.39 10.53
N GLY A 529 -20.03 19.50 9.99
CA GLY A 529 -19.95 19.20 8.55
C GLY A 529 -18.95 20.05 7.75
N LYS A 530 -18.22 20.98 8.38
CA LYS A 530 -17.18 21.80 7.72
C LYS A 530 -15.75 21.36 8.09
N GLN A 531 -14.75 21.90 7.39
CA GLN A 531 -13.33 21.68 7.67
C GLN A 531 -12.88 22.44 8.93
N TRP A 532 -11.78 21.98 9.53
CA TRP A 532 -11.15 22.65 10.68
C TRP A 532 -10.57 24.00 10.25
N THR A 533 -10.85 25.04 11.03
CA THR A 533 -10.32 26.40 10.81
C THR A 533 -9.51 26.84 12.03
N TRP A 534 -8.31 27.34 11.80
CA TRP A 534 -7.48 27.94 12.84
C TRP A 534 -7.86 29.41 13.04
N GLN A 535 -7.96 29.83 14.30
CA GLN A 535 -8.21 31.22 14.70
C GLN A 535 -7.22 31.60 15.80
N ALA A 536 -6.58 32.77 15.65
CA ALA A 536 -5.69 33.32 16.67
C ALA A 536 -6.45 33.57 17.98
N LEU A 537 -5.79 33.40 19.12
CA LEU A 537 -6.34 33.79 20.42
C LEU A 537 -6.27 35.31 20.65
N PHE A 538 -5.25 35.93 20.08
CA PHE A 538 -4.95 37.36 20.08
C PHE A 538 -3.96 37.63 18.94
N ASP A 539 -3.85 38.88 18.53
CA ASP A 539 -3.01 39.26 17.38
C ASP A 539 -1.58 39.66 17.81
N ASP A 540 -1.41 40.08 19.06
CA ASP A 540 -0.16 40.63 19.59
C ASP A 540 0.14 40.13 21.02
N TRP A 541 1.39 39.76 21.28
CA TRP A 541 1.85 39.36 22.61
C TRP A 541 1.79 40.49 23.63
N ASP A 542 1.91 41.75 23.22
CA ASP A 542 1.77 42.90 24.13
C ASP A 542 0.33 43.03 24.66
N GLU A 543 -0.66 42.67 23.85
CA GLU A 543 -2.06 42.60 24.27
C GLU A 543 -2.26 41.51 25.33
N TYR A 544 -1.65 40.34 25.12
CA TYR A 544 -1.67 39.24 26.08
C TYR A 544 -0.97 39.60 27.40
N ASN A 545 0.25 40.15 27.32
CA ASN A 545 1.04 40.54 28.50
C ASN A 545 0.35 41.61 29.33
N ALA A 546 -0.39 42.52 28.68
CA ALA A 546 -1.18 43.53 29.36
C ALA A 546 -2.54 43.01 29.89
N GLY A 547 -2.84 41.71 29.72
CA GLY A 547 -4.08 41.08 30.18
C GLY A 547 -5.32 41.43 29.37
N ARG A 548 -5.16 42.00 28.16
CA ARG A 548 -6.27 42.45 27.31
C ARG A 548 -6.77 41.40 26.32
N ALA A 549 -5.99 40.35 26.06
CA ALA A 549 -6.27 39.30 25.08
C ALA A 549 -7.53 38.44 25.36
N GLY A 550 -8.15 38.53 26.54
CA GLY A 550 -9.40 37.82 26.86
C GLY A 550 -9.33 36.28 26.86
N CYS A 551 -8.16 35.67 26.64
CA CYS A 551 -7.98 34.23 26.49
C CYS A 551 -7.58 33.48 27.78
N GLY A 552 -7.41 34.21 28.89
CA GLY A 552 -6.89 33.69 30.16
C GLY A 552 -5.38 33.44 30.12
N ARG A 553 -4.82 32.80 31.16
CA ARG A 553 -3.39 32.40 31.14
C ARG A 553 -3.20 31.20 30.21
N LEU A 554 -2.21 31.30 29.33
CA LEU A 554 -1.81 30.18 28.46
C LEU A 554 -1.06 29.13 29.28
N PRO A 555 -1.41 27.84 29.13
CA PRO A 555 -0.73 26.78 29.87
C PRO A 555 0.72 26.64 29.39
N GLY A 556 1.63 26.24 30.29
CA GLY A 556 3.03 25.97 29.99
C GLY A 556 3.98 27.16 30.05
N ILE A 557 3.50 28.41 30.02
CA ILE A 557 4.39 29.58 30.11
C ILE A 557 5.14 29.60 31.45
N GLU A 558 4.42 29.35 32.55
CA GLU A 558 5.01 29.31 33.90
C GLU A 558 5.81 28.01 34.15
N GLU A 559 5.32 26.89 33.63
CA GLU A 559 5.95 25.56 33.80
C GLU A 559 7.30 25.46 33.10
N LEU A 560 7.46 26.13 31.95
CA LEU A 560 8.69 26.09 31.16
C LEU A 560 9.81 26.96 31.73
N GLN A 561 9.51 27.86 32.67
CA GLN A 561 10.45 28.81 33.28
C GLN A 561 11.37 29.46 32.23
N LEU A 562 10.78 29.98 31.16
CA LEU A 562 11.53 30.55 30.04
C LEU A 562 12.27 31.80 30.50
N GLU A 563 13.52 31.95 30.07
CA GLU A 563 14.35 33.12 30.36
C GLU A 563 13.77 34.42 29.78
N LEU A 564 13.03 34.29 28.67
CA LEU A 564 12.31 35.37 28.01
C LEU A 564 10.84 34.97 27.84
N PRO A 565 9.90 35.94 27.96
CA PRO A 565 8.50 35.67 27.65
C PRO A 565 8.33 35.31 26.17
N PRO A 566 7.29 34.53 25.80
CA PRO A 566 7.09 34.09 24.43
C PRO A 566 7.09 35.22 23.39
N GLY A 567 6.50 36.38 23.68
CA GLY A 567 6.54 37.54 22.78
C GLY A 567 7.95 37.98 22.42
N ALA A 568 8.83 38.11 23.42
CA ALA A 568 10.23 38.44 23.21
C ALA A 568 10.99 37.33 22.44
N LEU A 569 10.61 36.05 22.59
CA LEU A 569 11.15 34.97 21.76
C LEU A 569 10.71 35.10 20.30
N MET A 570 9.47 35.56 20.03
CA MET A 570 8.96 35.80 18.67
C MET A 570 9.60 37.02 18.02
N ASP A 571 9.79 38.10 18.78
CA ASP A 571 10.53 39.29 18.31
C ASP A 571 11.96 38.92 17.96
N PHE A 572 12.62 38.19 18.87
CA PHE A 572 13.97 37.71 18.68
C PHE A 572 14.09 36.82 17.45
N TYR A 573 13.17 35.85 17.30
CA TYR A 573 13.14 35.01 16.11
C TYR A 573 12.93 35.89 14.88
N SER A 574 11.90 36.73 14.84
CA SER A 574 11.60 37.63 13.72
C SER A 574 12.78 38.50 13.30
N MET A 575 13.60 38.99 14.25
CA MET A 575 14.80 39.77 13.95
C MET A 575 15.82 38.99 13.11
N LEU A 576 16.02 37.70 13.36
CA LEU A 576 16.99 36.90 12.62
C LEU A 576 16.56 36.70 11.15
N TRP A 577 15.26 36.80 10.84
CA TRP A 577 14.72 36.60 9.48
C TRP A 577 14.05 37.86 8.89
N GLY A 578 14.27 39.05 9.48
CA GLY A 578 13.48 40.27 9.22
C GLY A 578 13.84 41.13 8.00
N THR A 579 12.78 41.67 7.38
CA THR A 579 12.60 42.76 6.37
C THR A 579 12.79 42.53 4.87
N ASP A 580 12.70 41.31 4.34
CA ASP A 580 12.36 41.14 2.92
C ASP A 580 11.19 40.17 2.75
N THR A 581 10.00 40.75 2.67
CA THR A 581 8.74 40.03 2.45
C THR A 581 8.73 39.27 1.12
N ALA A 582 9.59 39.61 0.15
CA ALA A 582 9.76 38.84 -1.09
C ALA A 582 10.55 37.54 -0.88
N ILE A 583 11.50 37.53 0.05
CA ILE A 583 12.24 36.34 0.47
C ILE A 583 11.27 35.42 1.22
N ILE A 584 10.58 35.91 2.25
CA ILE A 584 9.74 35.04 3.09
C ILE A 584 8.42 34.63 2.42
N GLY A 585 7.88 35.47 1.53
CA GLY A 585 6.75 35.11 0.67
C GLY A 585 7.03 33.84 -0.14
N ARG A 586 8.27 33.59 -0.58
CA ARG A 586 8.66 32.33 -1.22
C ARG A 586 8.92 31.17 -0.25
N TYR A 587 9.25 31.45 1.02
CA TYR A 587 9.41 30.42 2.08
C TYR A 587 8.06 29.82 2.49
N VAL A 588 6.98 30.59 2.39
CA VAL A 588 5.61 30.16 2.73
C VAL A 588 4.83 29.70 1.48
N ILE A 589 5.16 30.21 0.27
CA ILE A 589 4.46 29.88 -0.99
C ILE A 589 5.07 28.69 -1.75
N LEU A 590 6.27 28.24 -1.40
CA LEU A 590 6.66 26.87 -1.69
C LEU A 590 5.92 25.99 -0.67
N LYS A 591 4.63 25.69 -0.95
CA LYS A 591 3.93 24.55 -0.35
C LYS A 591 4.98 23.46 -0.21
N GLY A 592 5.23 23.00 1.02
CA GLY A 592 6.05 21.82 1.23
C GLY A 592 5.53 20.79 0.25
N THR A 593 6.32 20.47 -0.76
CA THR A 593 6.02 19.32 -1.58
C THR A 593 6.20 18.16 -0.62
N SER A 594 5.10 17.71 0.02
CA SER A 594 4.75 16.31 -0.17
C SER A 594 4.98 16.09 -1.65
N ILE A 595 6.05 15.36 -1.99
CA ILE A 595 6.46 15.07 -3.37
C ILE A 595 5.18 14.98 -4.18
N ARG A 596 5.01 15.90 -5.13
CA ARG A 596 3.82 15.95 -5.99
C ARG A 596 3.61 14.52 -6.46
N GLN A 597 2.51 13.92 -6.02
CA GLN A 597 1.93 12.78 -6.72
C GLN A 597 1.58 13.31 -8.11
N GLN A 598 2.53 13.21 -9.04
CA GLN A 598 2.22 13.30 -10.45
C GLN A 598 1.37 12.06 -10.77
N TYR A 599 0.20 12.38 -11.30
CA TYR A 599 -1.01 11.57 -11.45
C TYR A 599 -0.80 10.18 -12.03
#